data_AF-A0A3A4QN83-F1
#
_entry.id   AF-A0A3A4QN83-F1
#
_cell.length_a   1.000
_cell.length_b   1.000
_cell.length_c   1.000
_cell.angle_alpha   90.00
_cell.angle_beta   90.00
_cell.angle_gamma   90.00
#
_symmetry.space_group_name_H-M   'P 1'
#
loop_
_entity.id
_entity.type
_entity.pdbx_description
1 polymer ?
#
loop_
_entity_poly.entity_id
_entity_poly.type
_entity_poly.pdbx_seq_one_letter_code
_entity_poly.pdbx_strand_id
1 'polypeptide(L)'
;MFSNILKQFSENLDTLREFTAIAAPYLTKKQAEDSKKNAEALFPLAVAFHQIDPTKHSLPDGVTQKNLQLSTNNFEIKVNGDEASNDREFHIIFHDKGTAEAFHSAIKKVSRGSRQIQHLYDVSLVSLISNVEWFLSNILHEYFDKFPNAVEGKEKVFSLLDLKSFNTIEHARTYLIDTLVENILRGSFDDWLQFLKNRLKLSCGYLDANYDCLTEAFQRRNLLVHNGGIVNNIYLEPVCKIGKEENRSEGNHGREINGAFFIASGDA
;
A
#
# COMPACT_ATOMS: atom_id res chain seq x y z
N MET A 1 20.81 13.50 21.39
CA MET A 1 20.60 12.15 20.82
C MET A 1 19.18 12.00 20.28
N PHE A 2 18.13 11.99 21.12
CA PHE A 2 16.73 11.99 20.64
C PHE A 2 16.39 13.09 19.62
N SER A 3 16.88 14.31 19.83
CA SER A 3 16.69 15.41 18.86
C SER A 3 17.28 15.11 17.48
N ASN A 4 18.40 14.38 17.40
CA ASN A 4 19.00 14.01 16.14
C ASN A 4 18.18 12.92 15.42
N ILE A 5 17.68 11.93 16.19
CA ILE A 5 16.81 10.88 15.68
C ILE A 5 15.51 11.48 15.11
N LEU A 6 14.89 12.42 15.84
CA LEU A 6 13.71 13.14 15.38
C LEU A 6 13.97 13.96 14.12
N LYS A 7 15.10 14.67 14.07
CA LYS A 7 15.51 15.45 12.91
C LYS A 7 15.69 14.55 11.68
N GLN A 8 16.43 13.45 11.81
CA GLN A 8 16.66 12.51 10.72
C GLN A 8 15.36 11.85 10.23
N PHE A 9 14.46 11.49 11.14
CA PHE A 9 13.15 10.97 10.77
C PHE A 9 12.31 12.00 9.99
N SER A 10 12.27 13.26 10.46
CA SER A 10 11.60 14.34 9.74
C SER A 10 12.19 14.56 8.34
N GLU A 11 13.52 14.60 8.23
CA GLU A 11 14.21 14.76 6.94
C GLU A 11 13.90 13.61 5.98
N ASN A 12 13.86 12.37 6.46
CA ASN A 12 13.47 11.22 5.65
C ASN A 12 12.00 11.32 5.16
N LEU A 13 11.09 11.76 6.03
CA LEU A 13 9.68 11.97 5.67
C LEU A 13 9.51 13.07 4.62
N ASP A 14 10.20 14.20 4.80
CA ASP A 14 10.14 15.33 3.87
C ASP A 14 10.74 14.94 2.52
N THR A 15 11.88 14.24 2.52
CA THR A 15 12.50 13.70 1.29
C THR A 15 11.55 12.79 0.53
N LEU A 16 10.87 11.86 1.22
CA LEU A 16 9.93 10.94 0.58
C LEU A 16 8.69 11.67 0.03
N ARG A 17 8.20 12.68 0.76
CA ARG A 17 7.10 13.53 0.31
C ARG A 17 7.48 14.34 -0.92
N GLU A 18 8.66 14.95 -0.94
CA GLU A 18 9.17 15.69 -2.10
C GLU A 18 9.35 14.77 -3.31
N PHE A 19 9.94 13.58 -3.11
CA PHE A 19 10.13 12.59 -4.16
C PHE A 19 8.79 12.19 -4.81
N THR A 20 7.79 11.86 -4.00
CA THR A 20 6.45 11.50 -4.50
C THR A 20 5.75 12.68 -5.16
N ALA A 21 5.86 13.89 -4.59
CA ALA A 21 5.30 15.11 -5.16
C ALA A 21 5.90 15.50 -6.51
N ILE A 22 7.16 15.11 -6.79
CA ILE A 22 7.80 15.34 -8.09
C ILE A 22 7.48 14.20 -9.06
N ALA A 23 7.60 12.95 -8.63
CA ALA A 23 7.49 11.79 -9.50
C ALA A 23 6.04 11.52 -9.94
N ALA A 24 5.05 11.62 -9.03
CA ALA A 24 3.68 11.26 -9.32
C ALA A 24 3.04 12.15 -10.41
N PRO A 25 3.16 13.49 -10.38
CA PRO A 25 2.61 14.34 -11.44
C PRO A 25 3.28 14.11 -12.79
N TYR A 26 4.60 13.88 -12.80
CA TYR A 26 5.33 13.56 -14.03
C TYR A 26 4.83 12.26 -14.67
N LEU A 27 4.70 11.19 -13.88
CA LEU A 27 4.19 9.90 -14.37
C LEU A 27 2.73 10.00 -14.83
N THR A 28 1.89 10.72 -14.09
CA THR A 28 0.48 10.95 -14.44
C THR A 28 0.35 11.72 -15.75
N LYS A 29 1.12 12.80 -15.92
CA LYS A 29 1.16 13.58 -17.16
C LYS A 29 1.63 12.72 -18.33
N LYS A 30 2.69 11.95 -18.16
CA LYS A 30 3.22 11.05 -19.18
C LYS A 30 2.18 9.99 -19.60
N GLN A 31 1.49 9.38 -18.64
CA GLN A 31 0.41 8.43 -18.90
C GLN A 31 -0.75 9.08 -19.66
N ALA A 32 -1.13 10.31 -19.30
CA ALA A 32 -2.18 11.05 -20.00
C ALA A 32 -1.77 11.39 -21.45
N GLU A 33 -0.52 11.81 -21.66
CA GLU A 33 0.04 12.05 -23.00
C GLU A 33 0.07 10.77 -23.85
N ASP A 34 0.50 9.65 -23.27
CA ASP A 34 0.49 8.35 -23.94
C ASP A 34 -0.94 7.92 -24.28
N SER A 35 -1.90 8.11 -23.37
CA SER A 35 -3.31 7.81 -23.62
C SER A 35 -3.87 8.67 -24.77
N LYS A 36 -3.56 9.97 -24.78
CA LYS A 36 -3.98 10.89 -25.86
C LYS A 36 -3.37 10.54 -27.21
N LYS A 37 -2.08 10.18 -27.26
CA LYS A 37 -1.39 9.76 -28.50
C LYS A 37 -1.94 8.48 -29.10
N ASN A 38 -2.53 7.61 -28.26
CA ASN A 38 -3.11 6.34 -28.70
C ASN A 38 -4.64 6.33 -28.59
N ALA A 39 -5.30 7.50 -28.54
CA ALA A 39 -6.73 7.61 -28.27
C ALA A 39 -7.60 6.82 -29.26
N GLU A 40 -7.29 6.88 -30.57
CA GLU A 40 -7.98 6.11 -31.60
C GLU A 40 -7.83 4.60 -31.38
N ALA A 41 -6.60 4.15 -31.09
CA ALA A 41 -6.32 2.75 -30.82
C ALA A 41 -6.94 2.25 -29.50
N LEU A 42 -7.28 3.14 -28.56
CA LEU A 42 -7.93 2.81 -27.28
C LEU A 42 -9.46 2.94 -27.36
N PHE A 43 -9.99 3.45 -28.46
CA PHE A 43 -11.43 3.64 -28.64
C PHE A 43 -12.27 2.38 -28.37
N PRO A 44 -11.88 1.15 -28.79
CA PRO A 44 -12.61 -0.06 -28.46
C PRO A 44 -12.80 -0.27 -26.94
N LEU A 45 -11.79 0.09 -26.14
CA LEU A 45 -11.87 -0.01 -24.69
C LEU A 45 -12.85 1.02 -24.10
N ALA A 46 -12.85 2.25 -24.62
CA ALA A 46 -13.80 3.28 -24.19
C ALA A 46 -15.25 2.87 -24.49
N VAL A 47 -15.50 2.25 -25.63
CA VAL A 47 -16.82 1.70 -25.97
C VAL A 47 -17.18 0.53 -25.04
N ALA A 48 -16.24 -0.36 -24.74
CA ALA A 48 -16.47 -1.47 -23.81
C ALA A 48 -16.91 -0.97 -22.42
N PHE A 49 -16.19 0.01 -21.85
CA PHE A 49 -16.54 0.58 -20.55
C PHE A 49 -17.88 1.32 -20.57
N HIS A 50 -18.19 2.05 -21.64
CA HIS A 50 -19.49 2.70 -21.80
C HIS A 50 -20.64 1.70 -21.86
N GLN A 51 -20.46 0.53 -22.49
CA GLN A 51 -21.49 -0.52 -22.53
C GLN A 51 -21.73 -1.17 -21.16
N ILE A 52 -20.71 -1.22 -20.29
CA ILE A 52 -20.82 -1.79 -18.94
C ILE A 52 -21.59 -0.87 -18.00
N ASP A 53 -21.18 0.39 -17.94
CA ASP A 53 -21.81 1.40 -17.10
C ASP A 53 -21.80 2.77 -17.82
N PRO A 54 -22.85 3.06 -18.61
CA PRO A 54 -22.98 4.33 -19.31
C PRO A 54 -22.98 5.54 -18.36
N THR A 55 -23.37 5.35 -17.09
CA THR A 55 -23.47 6.43 -16.11
C THR A 55 -22.12 6.84 -15.54
N LYS A 56 -21.16 5.89 -15.46
CA LYS A 56 -19.79 6.15 -14.98
C LYS A 56 -18.79 6.42 -16.09
N HIS A 57 -19.07 5.95 -17.31
CA HIS A 57 -18.14 6.03 -18.43
C HIS A 57 -18.80 6.70 -19.63
N SER A 58 -18.71 8.02 -19.72
CA SER A 58 -19.13 8.75 -20.91
C SER A 58 -18.16 8.52 -22.07
N LEU A 59 -18.68 8.41 -23.28
CA LEU A 59 -17.85 8.41 -24.49
C LEU A 59 -17.18 9.78 -24.67
N PRO A 60 -16.00 9.84 -25.33
CA PRO A 60 -15.35 11.10 -25.66
C PRO A 60 -16.25 12.04 -26.48
N ASP A 61 -16.11 13.36 -26.25
CA ASP A 61 -16.86 14.38 -26.98
C ASP A 61 -16.65 14.27 -28.49
N GLY A 62 -17.74 14.29 -29.27
CA GLY A 62 -17.73 14.11 -30.73
C GLY A 62 -18.00 12.68 -31.21
N VAL A 63 -18.10 11.71 -30.31
CA VAL A 63 -18.52 10.34 -30.63
C VAL A 63 -20.05 10.27 -30.64
N THR A 64 -20.65 10.30 -31.83
CA THR A 64 -22.11 10.11 -32.02
C THR A 64 -22.45 8.63 -32.21
N GLN A 65 -23.71 8.21 -31.95
CA GLN A 65 -24.16 6.83 -32.23
C GLN A 65 -23.88 6.38 -33.68
N LYS A 66 -23.87 7.32 -34.63
CA LYS A 66 -23.54 7.10 -36.04
C LYS A 66 -22.06 6.77 -36.26
N ASN A 67 -21.15 7.37 -35.48
CA ASN A 67 -19.72 7.06 -35.48
C ASN A 67 -19.43 5.73 -34.76
N LEU A 68 -20.25 5.35 -33.76
CA LEU A 68 -20.18 4.01 -33.13
C LEU A 68 -20.45 2.90 -34.15
N GLN A 69 -21.49 3.04 -34.97
CA GLN A 69 -21.85 2.05 -36.00
C GLN A 69 -20.82 1.93 -37.13
N LEU A 70 -20.11 3.01 -37.46
CA LEU A 70 -19.05 3.02 -38.48
C LEU A 70 -17.70 2.47 -37.95
N SER A 71 -17.43 2.65 -36.66
CA SER A 71 -16.19 2.17 -36.00
C SER A 71 -16.26 0.70 -35.59
N THR A 72 -17.46 0.14 -35.39
CA THR A 72 -17.69 -1.31 -35.21
C THR A 72 -17.38 -2.16 -36.44
N ASN A 73 -17.04 -1.56 -37.60
CA ASN A 73 -16.58 -2.34 -38.75
C ASN A 73 -15.24 -3.04 -38.50
N ASN A 74 -14.40 -2.50 -37.61
CA ASN A 74 -13.06 -3.06 -37.34
C ASN A 74 -13.01 -3.90 -36.05
N PHE A 75 -14.03 -3.81 -35.19
CA PHE A 75 -14.12 -4.60 -33.97
C PHE A 75 -15.55 -4.80 -33.47
N GLU A 76 -15.79 -5.92 -32.81
CA GLU A 76 -17.02 -6.28 -32.10
C GLU A 76 -16.73 -6.40 -30.59
N ILE A 77 -17.69 -6.02 -29.74
CA ILE A 77 -17.59 -6.20 -28.29
C ILE A 77 -18.66 -7.19 -27.84
N LYS A 78 -18.23 -8.26 -27.16
CA LYS A 78 -19.12 -9.22 -26.52
C LYS A 78 -18.96 -9.10 -25.01
N VAL A 79 -20.07 -8.89 -24.31
CA VAL A 79 -20.09 -8.86 -22.85
C VAL A 79 -20.68 -10.19 -22.38
N ASN A 80 -19.93 -10.90 -21.53
CA ASN A 80 -20.36 -12.13 -20.89
C ASN A 80 -20.43 -11.88 -19.38
N GLY A 81 -21.56 -12.22 -18.75
CA GLY A 81 -21.74 -12.09 -17.31
C GLY A 81 -23.21 -11.88 -16.93
N ASP A 82 -23.58 -12.34 -15.75
CA ASP A 82 -24.90 -12.12 -15.18
C ASP A 82 -25.06 -10.64 -14.81
N GLU A 83 -26.19 -10.01 -15.13
CA GLU A 83 -26.42 -8.59 -14.80
C GLU A 83 -26.30 -8.30 -13.29
N ALA A 84 -26.49 -9.33 -12.47
CA ALA A 84 -26.46 -9.31 -11.01
C ALA A 84 -25.09 -9.63 -10.38
N SER A 85 -24.09 -10.08 -11.15
CA SER A 85 -22.73 -10.31 -10.64
C SER A 85 -21.83 -9.09 -10.94
N ASN A 86 -20.89 -8.80 -10.03
CA ASN A 86 -19.87 -7.76 -10.24
C ASN A 86 -18.75 -8.21 -11.20
N ASP A 87 -18.84 -9.43 -11.74
CA ASP A 87 -17.79 -10.06 -12.52
C ASP A 87 -18.25 -10.18 -13.98
N ARG A 88 -18.17 -9.04 -14.69
CA ARG A 88 -18.49 -8.95 -16.11
C ARG A 88 -17.21 -9.03 -16.91
N GLU A 89 -17.11 -10.04 -17.75
CA GLU A 89 -16.02 -10.17 -18.71
C GLU A 89 -16.41 -9.55 -20.05
N PHE A 90 -15.46 -8.91 -20.71
CA PHE A 90 -15.64 -8.40 -22.05
C PHE A 90 -14.60 -8.97 -23.00
N HIS A 91 -15.05 -9.36 -24.17
CA HIS A 91 -14.20 -9.76 -25.29
C HIS A 91 -14.30 -8.71 -26.39
N ILE A 92 -13.16 -8.11 -26.74
CA ILE A 92 -13.04 -7.24 -27.90
C ILE A 92 -12.45 -8.07 -29.04
N ILE A 93 -13.26 -8.30 -30.07
CA ILE A 93 -12.91 -9.10 -31.24
C ILE A 93 -12.55 -8.14 -32.37
N PHE A 94 -11.35 -8.24 -32.92
CA PHE A 94 -10.90 -7.39 -34.02
C PHE A 94 -11.08 -8.10 -35.37
N HIS A 95 -11.57 -7.39 -36.38
CA HIS A 95 -11.77 -7.93 -37.73
C HIS A 95 -10.52 -7.80 -38.62
N ASP A 96 -9.57 -6.96 -38.23
CA ASP A 96 -8.29 -6.80 -38.94
C ASP A 96 -7.09 -6.84 -37.97
N LYS A 97 -5.99 -7.41 -38.47
CA LYS A 97 -4.77 -7.61 -37.69
C LYS A 97 -4.08 -6.29 -37.31
N GLY A 98 -4.15 -5.27 -38.16
CA GLY A 98 -3.49 -3.98 -37.93
C GLY A 98 -4.08 -3.23 -36.74
N THR A 99 -5.42 -3.16 -36.68
CA THR A 99 -6.16 -2.57 -35.55
C THR A 99 -5.92 -3.36 -34.27
N ALA A 100 -5.88 -4.70 -34.34
CA ALA A 100 -5.57 -5.54 -33.17
C ALA A 100 -4.17 -5.26 -32.61
N GLU A 101 -3.15 -5.16 -33.48
CA GLU A 101 -1.78 -4.84 -33.08
C GLU A 101 -1.65 -3.42 -32.50
N ALA A 102 -2.33 -2.45 -33.13
CA ALA A 102 -2.38 -1.07 -32.65
C ALA A 102 -3.03 -0.97 -31.25
N PHE A 103 -4.18 -1.63 -31.07
CA PHE A 103 -4.88 -1.71 -29.79
C PHE A 103 -4.00 -2.37 -28.71
N HIS A 104 -3.43 -3.55 -29.00
CA HIS A 104 -2.57 -4.26 -28.05
C HIS A 104 -1.36 -3.41 -27.61
N SER A 105 -0.71 -2.73 -28.56
CA SER A 105 0.39 -1.82 -28.29
C SER A 105 -0.04 -0.63 -27.43
N ALA A 106 -1.20 -0.04 -27.73
CA ALA A 106 -1.77 1.07 -26.97
C ALA A 106 -2.11 0.68 -25.52
N ILE A 107 -2.81 -0.44 -25.32
CA ILE A 107 -3.12 -1.00 -24.00
C ILE A 107 -1.83 -1.26 -23.22
N LYS A 108 -0.84 -1.91 -23.83
CA LYS A 108 0.44 -2.19 -23.16
C LYS A 108 1.13 -0.92 -22.66
N LYS A 109 1.07 0.18 -23.42
CA LYS A 109 1.63 1.49 -23.00
C LYS A 109 0.86 2.08 -21.82
N VAL A 110 -0.48 2.15 -21.91
CA VAL A 110 -1.33 2.69 -20.83
C VAL A 110 -1.18 1.86 -19.56
N SER A 111 -1.28 0.54 -19.64
CA SER A 111 -1.10 -0.37 -18.50
C SER A 111 0.31 -0.32 -17.92
N ARG A 112 1.33 0.02 -18.73
CA ARG A 112 2.68 0.28 -18.19
C ARG A 112 2.70 1.58 -17.39
N GLY A 113 2.06 2.65 -17.88
CA GLY A 113 1.93 3.92 -17.14
C GLY A 113 1.24 3.73 -15.79
N SER A 114 0.10 3.03 -15.77
CA SER A 114 -0.62 2.72 -14.53
C SER A 114 0.26 1.95 -13.53
N ARG A 115 0.96 0.92 -14.01
CA ARG A 115 1.88 0.11 -13.18
C ARG A 115 3.04 0.93 -12.63
N GLN A 116 3.54 1.92 -13.36
CA GLN A 116 4.63 2.78 -12.88
C GLN A 116 4.16 3.69 -11.74
N ILE A 117 2.96 4.27 -11.85
CA ILE A 117 2.37 5.09 -10.79
C ILE A 117 2.07 4.24 -9.56
N GLN A 118 1.46 3.07 -9.77
CA GLN A 118 1.20 2.08 -8.73
C GLN A 118 2.48 1.74 -7.97
N HIS A 119 3.52 1.34 -8.69
CA HIS A 119 4.80 0.95 -8.12
C HIS A 119 5.48 2.09 -7.36
N LEU A 120 5.36 3.35 -7.83
CA LEU A 120 5.84 4.51 -7.09
C LEU A 120 5.21 4.58 -5.69
N TYR A 121 3.89 4.43 -5.59
CA TYR A 121 3.20 4.48 -4.31
C TYR A 121 3.51 3.28 -3.43
N ASP A 122 3.60 2.08 -4.00
CA ASP A 122 3.94 0.85 -3.25
C ASP A 122 5.32 0.97 -2.60
N VAL A 123 6.33 1.36 -3.39
CA VAL A 123 7.70 1.55 -2.88
C VAL A 123 7.75 2.69 -1.86
N SER A 124 6.98 3.75 -2.07
CA SER A 124 6.92 4.87 -1.13
C SER A 124 6.29 4.47 0.19
N LEU A 125 5.21 3.66 0.18
CA LEU A 125 4.58 3.14 1.39
C LEU A 125 5.55 2.22 2.16
N VAL A 126 6.21 1.30 1.46
CA VAL A 126 7.21 0.42 2.07
C VAL A 126 8.31 1.25 2.73
N SER A 127 8.87 2.24 2.01
CA SER A 127 9.90 3.12 2.55
C SER A 127 9.40 3.95 3.75
N LEU A 128 8.19 4.49 3.69
CA LEU A 128 7.59 5.26 4.78
C LEU A 128 7.51 4.44 6.06
N ILE A 129 6.91 3.24 5.97
CA ILE A 129 6.76 2.37 7.13
C ILE A 129 8.11 1.93 7.64
N SER A 130 9.05 1.51 6.78
CA SER A 130 10.42 1.15 7.19
C SER A 130 11.14 2.29 7.91
N ASN A 131 10.95 3.54 7.50
CA ASN A 131 11.47 4.71 8.23
C ASN A 131 10.87 4.85 9.63
N VAL A 132 9.58 4.55 9.80
CA VAL A 132 8.92 4.55 11.12
C VAL A 132 9.48 3.44 12.01
N GLU A 133 9.66 2.21 11.50
CA GLU A 133 10.21 1.11 12.30
C GLU A 133 11.66 1.41 12.73
N TRP A 134 12.45 1.98 11.81
CA TRP A 134 13.82 2.39 12.09
C TRP A 134 13.88 3.53 13.11
N PHE A 135 13.00 4.53 12.99
CA PHE A 135 12.85 5.59 13.97
C PHE A 135 12.51 5.02 15.35
N LEU A 136 11.51 4.15 15.45
CA LEU A 136 11.12 3.51 16.70
C LEU A 136 12.27 2.69 17.28
N SER A 137 12.97 1.90 16.45
CA SER A 137 14.15 1.13 16.85
C SER A 137 15.18 2.01 17.56
N ASN A 138 15.58 3.12 16.93
CA ASN A 138 16.58 4.03 17.51
C ASN A 138 16.09 4.67 18.82
N ILE A 139 14.82 5.06 18.89
CA ILE A 139 14.24 5.60 20.14
C ILE A 139 14.31 4.55 21.26
N LEU A 140 14.02 3.28 20.96
CA LEU A 140 14.06 2.19 21.94
C LEU A 140 15.49 1.88 22.37
N HIS A 141 16.46 1.85 21.45
CA HIS A 141 17.88 1.70 21.79
C HIS A 141 18.35 2.79 22.74
N GLU A 142 18.10 4.06 22.39
CA GLU A 142 18.43 5.20 23.25
C GLU A 142 17.78 5.13 24.64
N TYR A 143 16.53 4.67 24.68
CA TYR A 143 15.80 4.49 25.92
C TYR A 143 16.46 3.42 26.80
N PHE A 144 16.75 2.23 26.27
CA PHE A 144 17.36 1.14 27.04
C PHE A 144 18.81 1.41 27.42
N ASP A 145 19.55 2.18 26.62
CA ASP A 145 20.91 2.61 26.96
C ASP A 145 20.91 3.59 28.14
N LYS A 146 19.96 4.54 28.15
CA LYS A 146 19.81 5.54 29.22
C LYS A 146 19.19 4.97 30.49
N PHE A 147 18.31 3.98 30.36
CA PHE A 147 17.60 3.35 31.48
C PHE A 147 17.88 1.84 31.53
N PRO A 148 19.11 1.42 31.87
CA PRO A 148 19.49 0.00 31.94
C PRO A 148 18.55 -0.82 32.83
N ASN A 149 18.08 -0.24 33.94
CA ASN A 149 17.17 -0.91 34.88
C ASN A 149 15.79 -1.24 34.26
N ALA A 150 15.42 -0.61 33.13
CA ALA A 150 14.23 -0.98 32.38
C ALA A 150 14.35 -2.36 31.70
N VAL A 151 15.59 -2.86 31.57
CA VAL A 151 15.95 -4.18 31.04
C VAL A 151 16.00 -5.24 32.15
N GLU A 152 16.33 -4.85 33.38
CA GLU A 152 16.66 -5.73 34.52
C GLU A 152 15.51 -6.65 35.02
N GLY A 153 14.29 -6.51 34.50
CA GLY A 153 13.14 -7.35 34.86
C GLY A 153 12.83 -8.51 33.89
N LYS A 154 13.59 -8.66 32.80
CA LYS A 154 13.48 -9.81 31.90
C LYS A 154 14.68 -10.70 32.12
N GLU A 155 14.51 -11.76 32.91
CA GLU A 155 15.53 -12.80 33.14
C GLU A 155 15.85 -13.51 31.81
N LYS A 156 16.66 -12.89 30.96
CA LYS A 156 17.23 -13.58 29.80
C LYS A 156 18.42 -14.38 30.33
N VAL A 157 18.23 -15.69 30.39
CA VAL A 157 19.28 -16.62 30.82
C VAL A 157 20.26 -16.79 29.66
N PHE A 158 21.51 -16.40 29.88
CA PHE A 158 22.60 -16.69 28.96
C PHE A 158 23.23 -18.04 29.30
N SER A 159 23.45 -18.88 28.29
CA SER A 159 24.23 -20.10 28.48
C SER A 159 25.71 -19.77 28.70
N LEU A 160 26.49 -20.72 29.25
CA LEU A 160 27.94 -20.56 29.36
C LEU A 160 28.60 -20.36 27.98
N LEU A 161 28.01 -20.90 26.91
CA LEU A 161 28.50 -20.69 25.55
C LEU A 161 28.24 -19.25 25.07
N ASP A 162 27.08 -18.69 25.39
CA ASP A 162 26.76 -17.28 25.08
C ASP A 162 27.70 -16.35 25.85
N LEU A 163 27.91 -16.60 27.14
CA LEU A 163 28.84 -15.80 27.95
C LEU A 163 30.29 -15.88 27.44
N LYS A 164 30.70 -17.03 26.89
CA LYS A 164 32.01 -17.18 26.25
C LYS A 164 32.11 -16.49 24.90
N SER A 165 30.99 -16.28 24.19
CA SER A 165 30.98 -15.57 22.91
C SER A 165 30.98 -14.05 23.10
N PHE A 166 30.50 -13.56 24.24
CA PHE A 166 30.62 -12.14 24.62
C PHE A 166 32.02 -11.83 25.16
N ASN A 167 32.74 -10.90 24.51
CA ASN A 167 34.05 -10.46 24.98
C ASN A 167 33.99 -9.65 26.29
N THR A 168 32.86 -8.98 26.56
CA THR A 168 32.65 -8.13 27.74
C THR A 168 31.19 -8.17 28.18
N ILE A 169 30.92 -7.76 29.43
CA ILE A 169 29.55 -7.58 29.95
C ILE A 169 28.78 -6.54 29.10
N GLU A 170 29.46 -5.51 28.61
CA GLU A 170 28.84 -4.50 27.73
C GLU A 170 28.37 -5.13 26.41
N HIS A 171 29.12 -6.06 25.82
CA HIS A 171 28.65 -6.79 24.63
C HIS A 171 27.41 -7.65 24.92
N ALA A 172 27.37 -8.33 26.08
CA ALA A 172 26.19 -9.09 26.49
C ALA A 172 24.97 -8.17 26.69
N ARG A 173 25.20 -6.96 27.24
CA ARG A 173 24.18 -5.93 27.41
C ARG A 173 23.66 -5.41 26.07
N THR A 174 24.53 -5.04 25.13
CA THR A 174 24.11 -4.58 23.79
C THR A 174 23.27 -5.66 23.11
N TYR A 175 23.73 -6.92 23.12
CA TYR A 175 22.97 -8.03 22.55
C TYR A 175 21.58 -8.21 23.19
N LEU A 176 21.48 -8.02 24.52
CA LEU A 176 20.21 -8.06 25.23
C LEU A 176 19.27 -6.95 24.76
N ILE A 177 19.78 -5.72 24.64
CA ILE A 177 19.01 -4.56 24.15
C ILE A 177 18.55 -4.81 22.71
N ASP A 178 19.45 -5.21 21.81
CA ASP A 178 19.13 -5.52 20.41
C ASP A 178 17.99 -6.54 20.30
N THR A 179 18.08 -7.63 21.08
CA THR A 179 17.03 -8.66 21.08
C THR A 179 15.70 -8.11 21.60
N LEU A 180 15.73 -7.24 22.61
CA LEU A 180 14.50 -6.66 23.16
C LEU A 180 13.83 -5.72 22.17
N VAL A 181 14.61 -4.87 21.51
CA VAL A 181 14.12 -3.97 20.46
C VAL A 181 13.54 -4.78 19.31
N GLU A 182 14.25 -5.81 18.82
CA GLU A 182 13.76 -6.68 17.76
C GLU A 182 12.44 -7.36 18.13
N ASN A 183 12.32 -7.89 19.34
CA ASN A 183 11.07 -8.52 19.81
C ASN A 183 9.91 -7.52 19.88
N ILE A 184 10.16 -6.26 20.23
CA ILE A 184 9.13 -5.21 20.21
C ILE A 184 8.72 -4.93 18.76
N LEU A 185 9.69 -4.75 17.86
CA LEU A 185 9.43 -4.42 16.45
C LEU A 185 8.75 -5.55 15.66
N ARG A 186 8.87 -6.81 16.10
CA ARG A 186 8.11 -7.93 15.53
C ARG A 186 6.61 -7.89 15.87
N GLY A 187 6.23 -7.11 16.88
CA GLY A 187 4.83 -6.90 17.26
C GLY A 187 4.03 -6.13 16.20
N SER A 188 2.72 -6.14 16.36
CA SER A 188 1.80 -5.31 15.59
C SER A 188 1.90 -3.83 15.98
N PHE A 189 1.28 -2.96 15.19
CA PHE A 189 1.17 -1.54 15.55
C PHE A 189 0.47 -1.32 16.90
N ASP A 190 -0.54 -2.14 17.24
CA ASP A 190 -1.17 -2.10 18.56
C ASP A 190 -0.18 -2.49 19.67
N ASP A 191 0.61 -3.55 19.46
CA ASP A 191 1.64 -3.96 20.43
C ASP A 191 2.63 -2.81 20.71
N TRP A 192 2.99 -2.04 19.67
CA TRP A 192 3.85 -0.87 19.82
C TRP A 192 3.17 0.22 20.65
N LEU A 193 1.90 0.54 20.37
CA LEU A 193 1.15 1.53 21.14
C LEU A 193 0.98 1.11 22.60
N GLN A 194 0.64 -0.16 22.85
CA GLN A 194 0.55 -0.70 24.20
C GLN A 194 1.90 -0.63 24.92
N PHE A 195 2.99 -0.93 24.23
CA PHE A 195 4.33 -0.79 24.80
C PHE A 195 4.64 0.67 25.18
N LEU A 196 4.42 1.62 24.28
CA LEU A 196 4.67 3.05 24.52
C LEU A 196 3.78 3.61 25.67
N LYS A 197 2.50 3.25 25.69
CA LYS A 197 1.55 3.66 26.74
C LYS A 197 1.90 3.03 28.10
N ASN A 198 2.14 1.72 28.14
CA ASN A 198 2.23 0.99 29.40
C ASN A 198 3.64 1.00 30.00
N ARG A 199 4.68 0.90 29.18
CA ARG A 199 6.08 0.83 29.62
C ARG A 199 6.74 2.20 29.68
N LEU A 200 6.55 3.03 28.66
CA LEU A 200 7.14 4.37 28.61
C LEU A 200 6.22 5.45 29.19
N LYS A 201 4.96 5.10 29.52
CA LYS A 201 3.97 6.02 30.09
C LYS A 201 3.70 7.24 29.20
N LEU A 202 3.77 7.05 27.88
CA LEU A 202 3.50 8.10 26.90
C LEU A 202 2.00 8.20 26.60
N SER A 203 1.50 9.43 26.47
CA SER A 203 0.16 9.69 25.96
C SER A 203 0.14 9.55 24.43
N CYS A 204 -0.54 8.54 23.91
CA CYS A 204 -0.63 8.31 22.46
C CYS A 204 -2.05 8.56 21.89
N GLY A 205 -2.95 9.21 22.64
CA GLY A 205 -4.34 9.41 22.22
C GLY A 205 -4.51 10.28 20.96
N TYR A 206 -3.49 11.05 20.58
CA TYR A 206 -3.48 11.79 19.32
C TYR A 206 -3.45 10.88 18.07
N LEU A 207 -3.14 9.59 18.24
CA LEU A 207 -3.14 8.60 17.16
C LEU A 207 -4.50 7.93 16.98
N ASP A 208 -5.40 8.02 17.96
CA ASP A 208 -6.67 7.29 17.95
C ASP A 208 -7.52 7.64 16.72
N ALA A 209 -7.53 8.92 16.31
CA ALA A 209 -8.24 9.38 15.12
C ALA A 209 -7.72 8.82 13.78
N ASN A 210 -6.50 8.26 13.77
CA ASN A 210 -5.89 7.66 12.57
C ASN A 210 -5.50 6.19 12.81
N TYR A 211 -5.96 5.58 13.90
CA TYR A 211 -5.54 4.24 14.31
C TYR A 211 -5.78 3.20 13.21
N ASP A 212 -6.94 3.27 12.58
CA ASP A 212 -7.35 2.33 11.54
C ASP A 212 -6.52 2.48 10.27
N CYS A 213 -6.33 3.72 9.82
CA CYS A 213 -5.49 4.02 8.67
C CYS A 213 -4.03 3.61 8.90
N LEU A 214 -3.51 3.82 10.12
CA LEU A 214 -2.15 3.40 10.48
C LEU A 214 -2.04 1.87 10.48
N THR A 215 -2.97 1.19 11.13
CA THR A 215 -3.01 -0.28 11.17
C THR A 215 -3.06 -0.87 9.76
N GLU A 216 -3.94 -0.34 8.91
CA GLU A 216 -4.04 -0.76 7.51
C GLU A 216 -2.73 -0.49 6.75
N ALA A 217 -2.09 0.67 6.92
CA ALA A 217 -0.83 0.98 6.26
C ALA A 217 0.31 0.01 6.65
N PHE A 218 0.41 -0.36 7.94
CA PHE A 218 1.37 -1.37 8.40
C PHE A 218 1.07 -2.75 7.79
N GLN A 219 -0.20 -3.17 7.74
CA GLN A 219 -0.59 -4.44 7.15
C GLN A 219 -0.40 -4.46 5.62
N ARG A 220 -0.70 -3.35 4.94
CA ARG A 220 -0.49 -3.20 3.50
C ARG A 220 0.99 -3.28 3.16
N ARG A 221 1.87 -2.66 3.96
CA ARG A 221 3.33 -2.85 3.81
C ARG A 221 3.70 -4.32 3.92
N ASN A 222 3.19 -5.05 4.93
CA ASN A 222 3.48 -6.47 5.09
C ASN A 222 3.05 -7.27 3.85
N LEU A 223 1.90 -6.92 3.28
CA LEU A 223 1.38 -7.53 2.05
C LEU A 223 2.32 -7.31 0.86
N LEU A 224 2.78 -6.08 0.66
CA LEU A 224 3.68 -5.70 -0.43
C LEU A 224 5.04 -6.43 -0.31
N VAL A 225 5.57 -6.55 0.92
CA VAL A 225 6.89 -7.17 1.16
C VAL A 225 6.83 -8.70 1.12
N HIS A 226 5.80 -9.31 1.70
CA HIS A 226 5.77 -10.76 1.95
C HIS A 226 4.82 -11.54 1.04
N ASN A 227 3.86 -10.88 0.39
CA ASN A 227 2.85 -11.55 -0.44
C ASN A 227 2.66 -10.89 -1.81
N GLY A 228 3.62 -10.08 -2.27
CA GLY A 228 3.56 -9.41 -3.56
C GLY A 228 2.35 -8.48 -3.76
N GLY A 229 1.74 -8.02 -2.67
CA GLY A 229 0.52 -7.21 -2.69
C GLY A 229 -0.79 -8.01 -2.83
N ILE A 230 -0.76 -9.34 -2.83
CA ILE A 230 -1.95 -10.18 -2.92
C ILE A 230 -2.62 -10.25 -1.54
N VAL A 231 -3.91 -9.95 -1.44
CA VAL A 231 -4.66 -9.98 -0.18
C VAL A 231 -4.76 -11.41 0.38
N ASN A 232 -4.61 -11.56 1.70
CA ASN A 232 -4.79 -12.83 2.39
C ASN A 232 -5.47 -12.63 3.75
N ASN A 233 -5.77 -13.74 4.43
CA ASN A 233 -6.42 -13.71 5.75
C ASN A 233 -5.59 -13.01 6.82
N ILE A 234 -4.25 -13.01 6.71
CA ILE A 234 -3.35 -12.32 7.67
C ILE A 234 -3.55 -10.80 7.58
N TYR A 235 -3.72 -10.26 6.37
CA TYR A 235 -4.07 -8.86 6.16
C TYR A 235 -5.51 -8.55 6.59
N LEU A 236 -6.47 -9.41 6.22
CA LEU A 236 -7.89 -9.16 6.48
C LEU A 236 -8.25 -9.26 7.96
N GLU A 237 -7.61 -10.13 8.73
CA GLU A 237 -8.03 -10.37 10.12
C GLU A 237 -7.92 -9.09 10.99
N PRO A 238 -6.80 -8.33 11.00
CA PRO A 238 -6.72 -7.06 11.72
C PRO A 238 -7.57 -5.97 11.06
N VAL A 239 -7.57 -5.88 9.73
CA VAL A 239 -8.24 -4.81 8.97
C VAL A 239 -9.77 -4.92 9.03
N CYS A 240 -10.33 -6.12 9.03
CA CYS A 240 -11.78 -6.34 9.12
C CYS A 240 -12.32 -6.30 10.55
N LYS A 241 -11.46 -6.46 11.58
CA LYS A 241 -11.86 -6.24 12.99
C LYS A 241 -12.22 -4.77 13.22
N ILE A 242 -11.43 -3.87 12.63
CA ILE A 242 -11.67 -2.42 12.63
C ILE A 242 -13.08 -2.08 12.14
N GLY A 243 -13.47 -2.55 10.95
CA GLY A 243 -14.78 -2.25 10.36
C GLY A 243 -15.98 -2.85 11.13
N LYS A 244 -15.76 -3.74 12.10
CA LYS A 244 -16.80 -4.30 12.96
C LYS A 244 -16.95 -3.54 14.28
N GLU A 245 -15.91 -2.87 14.76
CA GLU A 245 -15.96 -2.09 16.01
C GLU A 245 -16.60 -0.72 15.83
N GLU A 246 -16.49 -0.10 14.64
CA GLU A 246 -17.21 1.16 14.32
C GLU A 246 -18.75 1.05 14.36
N ASN A 247 -19.31 -0.16 14.33
CA ASN A 247 -20.75 -0.37 14.51
C ASN A 247 -21.20 -0.40 15.98
N ARG A 248 -20.29 -0.19 16.97
CA ARG A 248 -20.62 -0.20 18.40
C ARG A 248 -20.56 1.14 19.12
N SER A 249 -20.09 2.21 18.48
CA SER A 249 -20.10 3.55 19.05
C SER A 249 -20.47 4.58 17.99
N GLU A 250 -21.73 5.01 18.03
CA GLU A 250 -22.30 6.04 17.16
C GLU A 250 -21.37 7.26 17.02
N GLY A 251 -21.02 7.60 15.78
CA GLY A 251 -20.18 8.78 15.51
C GLY A 251 -19.56 8.92 14.13
N ASN A 252 -20.23 8.44 13.06
CA ASN A 252 -20.07 8.88 11.68
C ASN A 252 -18.63 9.22 11.20
N HIS A 253 -17.78 8.21 10.97
CA HIS A 253 -16.50 8.37 10.25
C HIS A 253 -16.27 7.22 9.27
N GLY A 254 -17.24 6.93 8.40
CA GLY A 254 -17.02 6.03 7.26
C GLY A 254 -15.94 6.59 6.34
N ARG A 255 -14.70 6.11 6.49
CA ARG A 255 -13.66 6.21 5.47
C ARG A 255 -13.44 4.82 4.91
N GLU A 256 -13.92 4.66 3.68
CA GLU A 256 -13.69 3.51 2.83
C GLU A 256 -12.25 3.00 2.98
N ILE A 257 -12.11 1.71 3.29
CA ILE A 257 -10.87 0.99 2.98
C ILE A 257 -10.69 1.18 1.48
N ASN A 258 -9.73 2.01 1.08
CA ASN A 258 -9.57 2.49 -0.29
C ASN A 258 -9.47 1.29 -1.25
N GLY A 259 -10.61 0.94 -1.87
CA GLY A 259 -10.78 -0.26 -2.69
C GLY A 259 -10.03 -0.22 -4.01
N ALA A 260 -9.48 0.93 -4.37
CA ALA A 260 -8.85 1.20 -5.65
C ALA A 260 -7.52 0.44 -5.91
N PHE A 261 -7.03 -0.34 -4.93
CA PHE A 261 -5.71 -0.99 -4.99
C PHE A 261 -5.75 -2.50 -4.77
N PHE A 262 -6.94 -3.10 -4.64
CA PHE A 262 -7.06 -4.55 -4.51
C PHE A 262 -6.90 -5.22 -5.88
N ILE A 263 -5.73 -5.80 -6.14
CA ILE A 263 -5.64 -6.92 -7.09
C ILE A 263 -6.17 -8.14 -6.34
N ALA A 264 -7.48 -8.38 -6.44
CA ALA A 264 -8.01 -9.70 -6.16
C ALA A 264 -7.45 -10.62 -7.26
N SER A 265 -6.64 -11.60 -6.87
CA SER A 265 -6.34 -12.72 -7.74
C SER A 265 -7.64 -13.50 -7.93
N GLY A 266 -8.27 -13.32 -9.09
CA GLY A 266 -9.15 -14.37 -9.63
C GLY A 266 -8.32 -15.63 -9.78
N ASP A 267 -8.84 -16.74 -9.27
CA ASP A 267 -8.21 -18.05 -9.36
C ASP A 267 -7.81 -18.34 -10.81
N ALA A 268 -6.55 -18.74 -11.01
CA ALA A 268 -6.03 -19.27 -12.26
C ALA A 268 -6.36 -20.77 -12.40
#